data_AF-A0A353QVS7-F1
#
_entry.id   AF-A0A353QVS7-F1
#
_cell.length_a   1.000
_cell.length_b   1.000
_cell.length_c   1.000
_cell.angle_alpha   90.00
_cell.angle_beta   90.00
_cell.angle_gamma   90.00
#
_symmetry.space_group_name_H-M   'P 1'
#
loop_
_entity.id
_entity.type
_entity.pdbx_description
1 polymer ?
#
loop_
_entity_poly.entity_id
_entity_poly.type
_entity_poly.pdbx_seq_one_letter_code
_entity_poly.pdbx_strand_id
1 'polypeptide(L)'
;MKNKIKNKMSAMFQKESFWAWVFVLPAFLGTLIFIIVPIFASFGLSFVDWNLISKPKIVGLENYTGLFNDPVFYQVLWNTLYYALITAIFSIILPLILAVALNGKIKGSGFFKTAY
;
A
#
# COMPACT_ATOMS: atom_id res chain seq x y z
N MET A 1 -0.53 -50.16 9.00
CA MET A 1 0.28 -49.34 8.06
C MET A 1 -0.20 -47.88 7.92
N LYS A 2 -1.51 -47.56 7.98
CA LYS A 2 -2.03 -46.18 7.81
C LYS A 2 -1.51 -45.14 8.83
N ASN A 3 -1.22 -45.51 10.09
CA ASN A 3 -0.75 -44.57 11.11
C ASN A 3 0.69 -44.06 10.92
N LYS A 4 1.59 -44.85 10.32
CA LYS A 4 2.97 -44.40 10.04
C LYS A 4 3.02 -43.35 8.92
N ILE A 5 2.06 -43.39 7.99
CA ILE A 5 1.95 -42.45 6.86
C ILE A 5 1.44 -41.09 7.34
N LYS A 6 0.41 -41.06 8.20
CA LYS A 6 -0.09 -39.82 8.83
C LYS A 6 0.99 -39.07 9.62
N ASN A 7 1.81 -39.79 10.38
CA ASN A 7 2.87 -39.20 11.20
C ASN A 7 4.04 -38.65 10.36
N LYS A 8 4.42 -39.33 9.27
CA LYS A 8 5.43 -38.81 8.32
C LYS A 8 4.95 -37.56 7.58
N MET A 9 3.68 -37.54 7.20
CA MET A 9 3.06 -36.41 6.49
C MET A 9 2.99 -35.17 7.38
N SER A 10 2.60 -35.32 8.65
CA SER A 10 2.64 -34.24 9.66
C SER A 10 4.05 -33.68 9.92
N ALA A 11 5.07 -34.54 10.01
CA ALA A 11 6.46 -34.10 10.18
C ALA A 11 7.05 -33.41 8.92
N MET A 12 6.53 -33.74 7.73
CA MET A 12 6.89 -33.08 6.47
C MET A 12 6.28 -31.67 6.40
N PHE A 13 5.00 -31.52 6.76
CA PHE A 13 4.33 -30.22 6.86
C PHE A 13 4.99 -29.27 7.88
N GLN A 14 5.49 -29.79 9.01
CA GLN A 14 6.21 -28.97 10.00
C GLN A 14 7.57 -28.47 9.50
N LYS A 15 8.28 -29.27 8.69
CA LYS A 15 9.55 -28.86 8.07
C LYS A 15 9.33 -27.88 6.91
N GLU A 16 8.26 -28.05 6.14
CA GLU A 16 7.88 -27.13 5.08
C GLU A 16 7.45 -25.77 5.61
N SER A 17 6.78 -25.73 6.78
CA SER A 17 6.38 -24.47 7.43
C SER A 17 7.58 -23.61 7.82
N PHE A 18 8.69 -24.20 8.28
CA PHE A 18 9.91 -23.44 8.60
C PHE A 18 10.47 -22.73 7.36
N TRP A 19 10.60 -23.43 6.23
CA TRP A 19 11.10 -22.84 4.99
C TRP A 19 10.13 -21.80 4.42
N ALA A 20 8.81 -22.02 4.54
CA ALA A 20 7.81 -21.01 4.18
C ALA A 20 8.03 -19.70 4.95
N TRP A 21 8.28 -19.77 6.27
CA TRP A 21 8.61 -18.58 7.07
C TRP A 21 9.92 -17.94 6.64
N VAL A 22 10.96 -18.72 6.34
CA VAL A 22 12.25 -18.19 5.86
C VAL A 22 12.09 -17.42 4.54
N PHE A 23 11.24 -17.89 3.61
CA PHE A 23 10.97 -17.16 2.37
C PHE A 23 10.13 -15.89 2.57
N VAL A 24 9.20 -15.90 3.54
CA VAL A 24 8.38 -14.72 3.86
C VAL A 24 9.17 -13.68 4.65
N LEU A 25 10.14 -14.11 5.46
CA LEU A 25 10.85 -13.28 6.43
C LEU A 25 11.55 -12.05 5.81
N PRO A 26 12.25 -12.12 4.66
CA PRO A 26 12.82 -10.94 4.02
C PRO A 26 11.77 -9.89 3.64
N ALA A 27 10.65 -10.32 3.04
CA ALA A 27 9.57 -9.42 2.67
C ALA A 27 8.90 -8.82 3.92
N PHE A 28 8.66 -9.64 4.94
CA PHE A 28 8.07 -9.22 6.20
C PHE A 28 8.95 -8.19 6.93
N LEU A 29 10.26 -8.45 7.04
CA LEU A 29 11.21 -7.51 7.63
C LEU A 29 11.28 -6.21 6.81
N GLY A 30 11.27 -6.31 5.48
CA GLY A 30 11.19 -5.14 4.60
C GLY A 30 9.96 -4.29 4.89
N THR A 31 8.78 -4.90 4.95
CA THR A 31 7.54 -4.22 5.33
C THR A 31 7.65 -3.60 6.72
N LEU A 32 8.18 -4.32 7.71
CA LEU A 32 8.29 -3.82 9.06
C LEU A 32 9.20 -2.58 9.15
N ILE A 33 10.39 -2.66 8.55
CA ILE A 33 11.42 -1.61 8.65
C ILE A 33 11.07 -0.39 7.80
N PHE A 34 10.57 -0.59 6.58
CA PHE A 34 10.39 0.51 5.62
C PHE A 34 8.96 1.04 5.54
N ILE A 35 7.98 0.32 6.07
CA ILE A 35 6.58 0.77 6.06
C ILE A 35 6.10 1.01 7.49
N ILE A 36 6.12 -0.02 8.33
CA ILE A 36 5.51 0.04 9.66
C ILE A 36 6.27 0.99 10.60
N VAL A 37 7.60 0.89 10.67
CA VAL A 37 8.42 1.75 11.54
C VAL A 37 8.24 3.24 11.17
N PRO A 38 8.36 3.67 9.89
CA PRO A 38 8.13 5.06 9.51
C PRO A 38 6.71 5.56 9.77
N ILE A 39 5.69 4.71 9.65
CA ILE A 39 4.29 5.08 10.01
C ILE A 39 4.21 5.47 11.48
N PHE A 40 4.72 4.63 12.39
CA PHE A 40 4.68 4.93 13.82
C PHE A 40 5.59 6.10 14.19
N ALA A 41 6.75 6.24 13.56
CA ALA A 41 7.61 7.39 13.75
C ALA A 41 6.91 8.69 13.32
N SER A 42 6.26 8.69 12.15
CA SER A 42 5.51 9.86 11.65
C SER A 42 4.31 10.19 12.54
N PHE A 43 3.62 9.17 13.05
CA PHE A 43 2.55 9.34 14.03
C PHE A 43 3.08 9.93 15.35
N GLY A 44 4.25 9.50 15.84
CA GLY A 44 4.87 10.13 17.00
C GLY A 44 5.25 11.60 16.74
N LEU A 45 5.81 11.87 15.56
CA LEU A 45 6.21 13.21 15.14
C LEU A 45 5.02 14.16 14.95
N SER A 46 3.82 13.68 14.64
CA SER A 46 2.65 14.57 14.49
C SER A 46 2.26 15.29 15.78
N PHE A 47 2.68 14.78 16.95
CA PHE A 47 2.51 15.43 18.26
C PHE A 47 3.65 16.38 18.63
N VAL A 48 4.64 16.54 17.75
CA VAL A 48 5.84 17.31 17.98
C VAL A 48 5.91 18.44 16.95
N ASP A 49 6.08 19.67 17.41
CA ASP A 49 6.47 20.78 16.55
C ASP A 49 7.97 20.66 16.27
N TRP A 50 8.28 20.27 15.03
CA TRP A 50 9.65 20.05 14.59
C TRP A 50 9.84 20.40 13.12
N ASN A 51 10.63 21.44 12.88
CA ASN A 51 10.99 21.92 11.54
C ASN A 51 12.38 21.46 11.07
N LEU A 52 12.89 20.36 11.64
CA LEU A 52 14.23 19.76 11.41
C LEU A 52 15.44 20.64 11.80
N ILE A 53 15.27 21.95 11.95
CA ILE A 53 16.33 22.91 12.30
C ILE A 53 16.33 23.21 13.81
N SER A 54 15.13 23.36 14.38
CA SER A 54 14.93 23.72 15.78
C SER A 54 14.85 22.48 16.67
N LYS A 55 15.07 22.65 17.99
CA LYS A 55 14.85 21.57 18.96
C LYS A 55 13.38 21.13 18.90
N PRO A 56 13.09 19.82 18.81
CA PRO A 56 11.73 19.31 18.78
C PRO A 56 10.99 19.67 20.06
N LYS A 57 9.76 20.18 19.94
CA LYS A 57 8.90 20.51 21.07
C LYS A 57 7.64 19.65 21.04
N ILE A 58 7.33 18.99 22.15
CA ILE A 58 6.08 18.21 22.26
C ILE A 58 4.93 19.20 22.45
N VAL A 59 4.03 19.26 21.47
CA VAL A 59 2.86 20.17 21.45
C VAL A 59 1.53 19.41 21.54
N GLY A 60 1.58 18.07 21.54
CA GLY A 60 0.39 17.24 21.67
C GLY A 60 -0.54 17.42 20.47
N LEU A 61 -1.79 17.83 20.70
CA LEU A 61 -2.80 17.96 19.65
C LEU A 61 -2.83 19.33 18.96
N GLU A 62 -1.96 20.27 19.36
CA GLU A 62 -1.98 21.65 18.84
C GLU A 62 -1.84 21.70 17.31
N ASN A 63 -0.94 20.87 16.75
CA ASN A 63 -0.75 20.73 15.29
C ASN A 63 -2.06 20.39 14.56
N TYR A 64 -2.90 19.53 15.13
CA TYR A 64 -4.18 19.17 14.53
C TYR A 64 -5.18 20.31 14.63
N THR A 65 -5.26 20.99 15.78
CA THR A 65 -6.15 22.14 15.94
C THR A 65 -5.77 23.30 15.02
N GLY A 66 -4.48 23.53 14.79
CA GLY A 66 -4.00 24.51 13.81
C GLY A 66 -4.42 24.12 12.39
N LEU A 67 -4.23 22.86 12.02
CA LEU A 67 -4.60 22.34 10.70
C LEU A 67 -6.09 22.48 10.38
N PHE A 68 -6.98 22.18 11.33
CA PHE A 68 -8.43 22.29 11.13
C PHE A 68 -8.93 23.73 11.04
N ASN A 69 -8.16 24.70 11.52
CA ASN A 69 -8.47 26.13 11.39
C ASN A 69 -7.81 26.78 10.15
N ASP A 70 -6.96 26.04 9.44
CA ASP A 70 -6.27 26.54 8.25
C ASP A 70 -7.19 26.43 7.00
N PRO A 71 -7.54 27.54 6.33
CA PRO A 71 -8.32 27.49 5.09
C PRO A 71 -7.60 26.74 3.95
N VAL A 72 -6.26 26.73 3.94
CA VAL A 72 -5.47 26.02 2.93
C VAL A 72 -5.63 24.51 3.06
N PHE A 73 -5.79 24.00 4.28
CA PHE A 73 -6.01 22.57 4.53
C PHE A 73 -7.25 22.06 3.78
N TYR A 74 -8.37 22.78 3.86
CA TYR A 74 -9.61 22.38 3.17
C TYR A 74 -9.49 22.47 1.66
N GLN A 75 -8.77 23.48 1.14
CA GLN A 75 -8.50 23.59 -0.29
C GLN A 75 -7.68 22.39 -0.80
N VAL A 76 -6.60 22.03 -0.09
CA VAL A 76 -5.76 20.89 -0.44
C VAL A 76 -6.54 19.57 -0.31
N LEU A 77 -7.34 19.42 0.74
CA LEU A 77 -8.19 18.26 0.95
C LEU A 77 -9.18 18.09 -0.21
N TRP A 78 -9.89 19.15 -0.60
CA TRP A 78 -10.84 19.11 -1.70
C TRP A 78 -10.16 18.80 -3.03
N ASN A 79 -9.02 19.45 -3.32
CA ASN A 79 -8.25 19.18 -4.53
C ASN A 79 -7.80 17.71 -4.61
N THR A 80 -7.35 17.15 -3.49
CA THR A 80 -6.90 15.77 -3.40
C THR A 80 -8.07 14.79 -3.61
N LEU A 81 -9.21 15.03 -2.96
CA LEU A 81 -10.40 14.20 -3.12
C LEU A 81 -10.95 14.27 -4.55
N TYR A 82 -11.05 15.47 -5.12
CA TYR A 82 -11.48 15.69 -6.49
C TYR A 82 -10.55 14.95 -7.48
N TYR A 83 -9.24 15.11 -7.32
CA TYR A 83 -8.25 14.40 -8.14
C TYR A 83 -8.36 12.87 -7.98
N ALA A 84 -8.47 12.37 -6.75
CA ALA A 84 -8.56 10.94 -6.47
C ALA A 84 -9.81 10.31 -7.10
N LEU A 85 -10.97 10.96 -6.97
CA LEU A 85 -12.22 10.48 -7.55
C LEU A 85 -12.18 10.43 -9.08
N ILE A 86 -11.73 11.52 -9.70
CA ILE A 86 -11.61 11.58 -11.16
C ILE A 86 -10.63 10.52 -11.64
N THR A 87 -9.44 10.48 -11.06
CA THR A 87 -8.41 9.50 -11.44
C THR A 87 -8.91 8.07 -11.27
N ALA A 88 -9.57 7.74 -10.17
CA ALA A 88 -10.14 6.41 -9.93
C ALA A 88 -11.17 6.03 -11.00
N ILE A 89 -12.11 6.93 -11.31
CA ILE A 89 -13.13 6.70 -12.34
C ILE A 89 -12.48 6.47 -13.72
N PHE A 90 -11.59 7.36 -14.15
CA PHE A 90 -10.93 7.25 -15.46
C PHE A 90 -9.99 6.04 -15.54
N SER A 91 -9.35 5.65 -14.43
CA SER A 91 -8.48 4.47 -14.38
C SER A 91 -9.21 3.14 -14.61
N ILE A 92 -10.54 3.12 -14.44
CA ILE A 92 -11.37 1.94 -14.72
C ILE A 92 -12.04 2.10 -16.09
N ILE A 93 -12.65 3.25 -16.36
CA ILE A 93 -13.43 3.47 -17.58
C ILE A 93 -12.56 3.41 -18.83
N LEU A 94 -11.40 4.07 -18.85
CA LEU A 94 -10.57 4.14 -20.06
C LEU A 94 -10.01 2.76 -20.44
N PRO A 95 -9.41 1.97 -19.53
CA PRO A 95 -8.95 0.63 -19.89
C PRO A 95 -10.09 -0.30 -20.28
N LEU A 96 -11.28 -0.17 -19.69
CA LEU A 96 -12.44 -0.99 -20.05
C LEU A 96 -12.94 -0.67 -21.47
N ILE A 97 -13.04 0.61 -21.84
CA ILE A 97 -13.39 1.02 -23.20
C ILE A 97 -12.37 0.47 -24.19
N LEU A 98 -11.07 0.59 -23.90
CA LEU A 98 -10.00 0.06 -24.74
C LEU A 98 -10.08 -1.48 -24.85
N ALA A 99 -10.32 -2.18 -23.73
CA ALA A 99 -10.47 -3.63 -23.71
C ALA A 99 -11.64 -4.10 -24.57
N VAL A 100 -12.80 -3.44 -24.47
CA VAL A 100 -13.98 -3.75 -25.31
C VAL A 100 -13.71 -3.46 -26.78
N ALA A 101 -13.08 -2.33 -27.10
CA ALA A 101 -12.70 -2.00 -28.47
C ALA A 101 -11.77 -3.09 -29.06
N LEU A 102 -10.73 -3.49 -28.33
CA LEU A 102 -9.77 -4.51 -28.75
C LEU A 102 -10.31 -5.94 -28.74
N ASN A 103 -11.48 -6.19 -28.12
CA ASN A 103 -12.14 -7.49 -28.11
C ASN A 103 -12.83 -7.83 -29.44
N GLY A 104 -13.08 -6.82 -30.30
CA GLY A 104 -13.44 -7.05 -31.70
C GLY A 104 -12.29 -7.67 -32.48
N LYS A 105 -12.56 -8.35 -33.61
CA LYS A 105 -11.52 -8.85 -34.55
C LYS A 105 -10.79 -7.70 -35.25
N ILE A 106 -10.16 -6.81 -34.50
CA ILE A 106 -9.38 -5.70 -35.03
C ILE A 106 -8.01 -6.23 -35.43
N LYS A 107 -7.64 -6.01 -36.70
CA LYS A 107 -6.28 -6.29 -37.20
C LYS A 107 -5.28 -5.44 -36.38
N GLY A 108 -4.38 -6.07 -35.65
CA GLY A 108 -3.40 -5.42 -34.77
C GLY A 108 -3.57 -5.67 -33.27
N SER A 109 -4.56 -6.46 -32.85
CA SER A 109 -4.80 -6.78 -31.43
C SER A 109 -3.62 -7.43 -30.71
N GLY A 110 -2.71 -8.10 -31.43
CA GLY A 110 -1.48 -8.64 -30.87
C GLY A 110 -0.51 -7.58 -30.37
N PHE A 111 -0.32 -6.47 -31.10
CA PHE A 111 0.61 -5.41 -30.70
C PHE A 111 0.10 -4.64 -29.47
N PHE A 112 -1.19 -4.33 -29.42
CA PHE A 112 -1.82 -3.65 -28.29
C PHE A 112 -1.87 -4.50 -27.01
N LYS A 113 -1.93 -5.83 -27.11
CA LYS A 113 -1.92 -6.76 -25.95
C LYS A 113 -0.53 -7.01 -25.37
N THR A 114 0.54 -6.73 -26.11
CA THR A 114 1.92 -6.95 -25.66
C THR A 114 2.57 -5.66 -25.15
N ALA A 115 2.06 -4.49 -25.58
CA ALA A 115 2.59 -3.19 -25.20
C ALA A 115 1.95 -2.59 -23.93
N TYR A 116 0.81 -3.13 -23.48
CA TYR A 116 0.07 -2.69 -22.29
C TYR A 116 -0.25 -3.88 -21.38
#